data_AF-A0A3N8S654-F1
#
_entry.id   AF-A0A3N8S654-F1
#
_cell.length_a   1.000
_cell.length_b   1.000
_cell.length_c   1.000
_cell.angle_alpha   90.00
_cell.angle_beta   90.00
_cell.angle_gamma   90.00
#
_symmetry.space_group_name_H-M   'P 1'
#
loop_
_entity.id
_entity.type
_entity.pdbx_description
1 polymer ?
#
loop_
_entity_poly.entity_id
_entity_poly.type
_entity_poly.pdbx_seq_one_letter_code
_entity_poly.pdbx_strand_id
1 'polypeptide(L)'
;MSIPVVIDSPNQQDQDDLNLHVVLGFIAESLPEPKQLIVCVTKHSDAHLDKTIVFDKKYSMLLPEFYEEVETEIGPLYRMMNLALLGMQLSETSGSDSISDVDD
;
A
#
# COMPACT_ATOMS: atom_id res chain seq x y z
N MET A 1 2.94 -19.04 -3.40
CA MET A 1 3.35 -17.67 -3.07
C MET A 1 2.14 -16.99 -2.45
N SER A 2 2.22 -16.55 -1.19
CA SER A 2 1.13 -15.79 -0.55
C SER A 2 1.33 -14.31 -0.85
N ILE A 3 0.32 -13.67 -1.44
CA ILE A 3 0.34 -12.22 -1.69
C ILE A 3 -0.35 -11.57 -0.48
N PRO A 4 0.29 -10.60 0.19
CA PRO A 4 -0.38 -9.86 1.24
C PRO A 4 -1.53 -9.05 0.64
N VAL A 5 -2.69 -9.11 1.27
CA VAL A 5 -3.85 -8.31 0.88
C VAL A 5 -3.85 -7.07 1.76
N VAL A 6 -3.96 -5.90 1.16
CA VAL A 6 -4.10 -4.63 1.87
C VAL A 6 -5.46 -4.04 1.53
N ILE A 7 -6.31 -3.86 2.54
CA ILE A 7 -7.60 -3.17 2.41
C ILE A 7 -7.43 -1.80 3.07
N ASP A 8 -7.26 -0.78 2.24
CA ASP A 8 -7.34 0.60 2.70
C ASP A 8 -8.82 1.02 2.68
N SER A 9 -9.38 1.39 3.83
CA SER A 9 -10.81 1.75 3.95
C SER A 9 -11.11 3.27 3.96
N PRO A 10 -10.43 4.14 3.18
CA PRO A 10 -10.45 5.55 3.52
C PRO A 10 -11.80 6.24 3.25
N ASN A 11 -12.67 5.78 2.32
CA ASN A 11 -13.95 6.49 2.08
C ASN A 11 -15.00 5.83 1.15
N GLN A 12 -15.61 4.69 1.48
CA GLN A 12 -16.91 4.33 0.84
C GLN A 12 -18.04 4.52 1.85
N GLN A 13 -18.76 5.64 1.65
CA GLN A 13 -19.90 6.18 2.39
C GLN A 13 -20.54 5.21 3.38
N ASP A 14 -20.48 5.58 4.66
CA ASP A 14 -21.18 4.93 5.76
C ASP A 14 -21.13 3.39 5.73
N GLN A 15 -19.92 2.81 5.85
CA GLN A 15 -19.86 1.49 6.47
C GLN A 15 -20.35 1.65 7.91
N ASP A 16 -21.66 1.43 8.03
CA ASP A 16 -22.45 1.29 9.23
C ASP A 16 -21.58 0.64 10.31
N ASP A 17 -21.55 1.22 11.50
CA ASP A 17 -20.82 0.65 12.66
C ASP A 17 -21.18 -0.83 12.87
N LEU A 18 -22.40 -1.18 12.46
CA LEU A 18 -22.91 -2.54 12.45
C LEU A 18 -22.17 -3.50 11.50
N ASN A 19 -21.57 -3.05 10.40
CA ASN A 19 -20.90 -3.97 9.47
C ASN A 19 -19.40 -4.08 9.75
N LEU A 20 -18.77 -3.01 10.24
CA LEU A 20 -17.33 -3.02 10.50
C LEU A 20 -16.93 -4.05 11.56
N HIS A 21 -17.71 -4.19 12.64
CA HIS A 21 -17.43 -5.19 13.67
C HIS A 21 -17.58 -6.62 13.13
N VAL A 22 -18.54 -6.88 12.26
CA VAL A 22 -18.74 -8.17 11.60
C VAL A 22 -17.56 -8.50 10.68
N VAL A 23 -17.11 -7.53 9.88
CA VAL A 23 -15.95 -7.71 8.99
C VAL A 23 -14.68 -7.99 9.80
N LEU A 24 -14.41 -7.22 10.85
CA LEU A 24 -13.22 -7.41 11.68
C LEU A 24 -13.27 -8.71 12.48
N GLY A 25 -14.45 -9.12 12.97
CA GLY A 25 -14.65 -10.44 13.60
C GLY A 25 -14.38 -11.59 12.62
N PHE A 26 -14.93 -11.51 11.40
CA PHE A 26 -14.65 -12.50 10.35
C PHE A 26 -13.15 -12.58 10.03
N ILE A 27 -12.48 -11.44 9.95
CA ILE A 27 -11.02 -11.36 9.72
C ILE A 27 -10.26 -12.04 10.85
N ALA A 28 -10.64 -11.82 12.11
CA ALA A 28 -9.98 -12.41 13.27
C ALA A 28 -10.16 -13.94 13.34
N GLU A 29 -11.31 -14.46 12.91
CA GLU A 29 -11.69 -15.86 13.19
C GLU A 29 -11.64 -16.80 11.98
N SER A 30 -11.72 -16.27 10.76
CA SER A 30 -12.10 -17.06 9.57
C SER A 30 -11.25 -16.80 8.33
N LEU A 31 -10.08 -16.14 8.46
CA LEU A 31 -9.19 -15.99 7.32
C LEU A 31 -8.61 -17.35 6.87
N PRO A 32 -8.66 -17.67 5.57
CA PRO A 32 -8.07 -18.89 5.06
C PRO A 32 -6.54 -18.80 5.06
N GLU A 33 -5.88 -19.78 5.67
CA GLU A 33 -4.42 -19.92 5.72
C GLU A 33 -3.79 -20.24 4.35
N PRO A 34 -2.55 -19.80 4.06
CA PRO A 34 -1.76 -18.76 4.76
C PRO A 34 -1.89 -17.41 4.04
N LYS A 35 -2.59 -16.45 4.64
CA LYS A 35 -2.80 -15.11 4.05
C LYS A 35 -2.56 -14.02 5.08
N GLN A 36 -1.63 -13.11 4.78
CA GLN A 36 -1.50 -11.86 5.52
C GLN A 36 -2.52 -10.85 4.99
N LEU A 37 -3.36 -10.33 5.88
CA LEU A 37 -4.30 -9.25 5.60
C LEU A 37 -3.96 -8.04 6.47
N ILE A 38 -3.78 -6.88 5.84
CA ILE A 38 -3.62 -5.59 6.51
C ILE A 38 -4.87 -4.78 6.21
N VAL A 39 -5.56 -4.32 7.24
CA VAL A 39 -6.75 -3.46 7.10
C VAL A 39 -6.51 -2.14 7.81
N CYS A 40 -6.66 -1.04 7.08
CA CYS A 40 -6.71 0.29 7.67
C CYS A 40 -8.15 0.58 8.07
N VAL A 41 -8.40 1.00 9.30
CA VAL A 41 -9.74 1.38 9.79
C VAL A 41 -9.65 2.70 10.55
N THR A 42 -10.73 3.48 10.52
CA THR A 42 -10.84 4.77 11.22
C THR A 42 -11.51 4.67 12.58
N LYS A 43 -12.14 3.52 12.89
CA LYS A 43 -12.89 3.26 14.11
C LYS A 43 -12.23 2.16 14.92
N HIS A 44 -12.35 2.26 16.25
CA HIS A 44 -11.88 1.23 17.16
C HIS A 44 -12.74 -0.04 17.02
N SER A 45 -12.13 -1.21 17.23
CA SER A 45 -12.81 -2.50 17.26
C SER A 45 -12.29 -3.33 18.42
N ASP A 46 -13.17 -4.11 19.02
CA ASP A 46 -12.84 -5.05 20.11
C ASP A 46 -12.45 -6.43 19.56
N ALA A 47 -12.40 -6.61 18.24
CA ALA A 47 -11.96 -7.85 17.61
C ALA A 47 -10.49 -8.15 17.97
N HIS A 48 -10.20 -9.42 18.27
CA HIS A 48 -8.86 -9.89 18.60
C HIS A 48 -8.02 -10.08 17.33
N LEU A 49 -7.31 -9.03 16.91
CA LEU A 49 -6.37 -9.07 15.80
C LEU A 49 -4.96 -9.48 16.28
N ASP A 50 -4.19 -10.17 15.43
CA ASP A 50 -2.82 -10.59 15.75
C ASP A 50 -1.89 -9.40 16.03
N LYS A 51 -2.10 -8.28 15.34
CA LYS A 51 -1.36 -7.04 15.49
C LYS A 51 -2.23 -5.83 15.18
N THR A 52 -2.21 -4.85 16.07
CA THR A 52 -2.89 -3.56 15.90
C THR A 52 -1.87 -2.43 15.97
N ILE A 53 -1.89 -1.53 14.99
CA ILE A 53 -1.08 -0.30 14.98
C ILE A 53 -2.05 0.88 15.05
N VAL A 54 -1.89 1.73 16.07
CA VAL A 54 -2.74 2.89 16.29
C VAL A 54 -1.96 4.15 15.91
N PHE A 55 -2.50 4.94 14.98
CA PHE A 55 -1.96 6.25 14.62
C PHE A 55 -2.66 7.34 15.42
N ASP A 56 -2.01 7.82 16.49
CA ASP A 56 -2.56 8.81 17.43
C ASP A 56 -2.05 10.24 17.17
N LYS A 57 -1.01 10.39 16.34
CA LYS A 57 -0.41 11.67 15.98
C LYS A 57 -0.77 12.07 14.54
N LYS A 58 -1.45 13.21 14.42
CA LYS A 58 -1.85 13.75 13.11
C LYS A 58 -0.63 13.97 12.21
N TYR A 59 -0.74 13.55 10.95
CA TYR A 59 0.32 13.63 9.94
C TYR A 59 1.61 12.85 10.28
N SER A 60 1.51 11.83 11.13
CA SER A 60 2.65 11.01 11.55
C SER A 60 2.39 9.53 11.26
N MET A 61 2.43 9.14 9.99
CA MET A 61 2.35 7.74 9.56
C MET A 61 3.60 6.92 9.94
N LEU A 62 4.72 7.61 10.13
CA LEU A 62 5.94 7.06 10.68
C LEU A 62 6.38 8.01 11.80
N LEU A 63 6.88 7.45 12.91
CA LEU A 63 7.39 8.27 14.00
C LEU A 63 8.87 8.65 13.74
N PRO A 64 9.32 9.86 14.12
CA PRO A 64 10.67 10.33 13.83
C PRO A 64 11.80 9.38 14.27
N GLU A 65 11.61 8.68 15.37
CA GLU A 65 12.56 7.70 15.91
C GLU A 65 12.81 6.51 14.96
N PHE A 66 11.91 6.23 14.02
CA PHE A 66 12.03 5.13 13.06
C PHE A 66 12.56 5.55 11.68
N TYR A 67 12.82 6.85 11.45
CA TYR A 67 13.17 7.35 10.11
C TYR A 67 14.46 6.74 9.59
N GLU A 68 15.50 6.64 10.41
CA GLU A 68 16.82 6.13 10.00
C GLU A 68 16.79 4.63 9.71
N GLU A 69 16.11 3.86 10.57
CA GLU A 69 15.93 2.41 10.41
C GLU A 69 15.17 2.10 9.11
N VAL A 70 14.03 2.76 8.90
CA VAL A 70 13.19 2.54 7.73
C VAL A 70 13.87 2.99 6.44
N GLU A 71 14.59 4.12 6.43
CA GLU A 71 15.34 4.55 5.23
C GLU A 71 16.44 3.55 4.86
N THR A 72 17.10 2.97 5.87
CA THR A 72 18.14 1.96 5.66
C THR A 72 17.58 0.71 4.99
N GLU A 73 16.39 0.26 5.38
CA GLU A 73 15.75 -0.96 4.85
C GLU A 73 14.98 -0.72 3.55
N ILE A 74 14.11 0.28 3.51
CA ILE A 74 13.14 0.52 2.42
C ILE A 74 13.74 1.40 1.32
N GLY A 75 14.65 2.33 1.67
CA GLY A 75 15.25 3.26 0.73
C GLY A 75 15.88 2.60 -0.50
N PRO A 76 16.67 1.50 -0.37
CA PRO A 76 17.19 0.77 -1.52
C PRO A 76 16.11 0.23 -2.46
N LEU A 77 15.03 -0.35 -1.90
CA LEU A 77 13.91 -0.91 -2.67
C LEU A 77 13.17 0.19 -3.44
N TYR A 78 12.94 1.33 -2.79
CA TYR A 78 12.32 2.50 -3.41
C TYR A 78 13.16 3.04 -4.56
N ARG A 79 14.49 3.15 -4.39
CA ARG A 79 15.41 3.55 -5.46
C ARG A 79 15.40 2.57 -6.63
N MET A 80 15.38 1.26 -6.36
CA MET A 80 15.27 0.23 -7.41
C MET A 80 13.97 0.34 -8.20
N MET A 81 12.83 0.53 -7.52
CA MET A 81 11.52 0.73 -8.16
C MET A 81 11.53 1.96 -9.07
N ASN A 82 12.05 3.09 -8.59
CA ASN A 82 12.12 4.33 -9.37
C ASN A 82 13.03 4.20 -10.59
N LEU A 83 14.19 3.54 -10.46
CA LEU A 83 15.09 3.28 -11.58
C LEU A 83 14.43 2.40 -12.64
N ALA A 84 13.66 1.39 -12.24
CA ALA A 84 12.91 0.54 -13.17
C ALA A 84 11.83 1.34 -13.93
N LEU A 85 11.06 2.18 -13.23
CA LEU A 85 10.06 3.07 -13.83
C LEU A 85 10.67 4.03 -14.85
N LEU A 86 11.78 4.69 -14.50
CA LEU A 86 12.48 5.63 -15.40
C LEU A 86 13.13 4.92 -16.59
N GLY A 87 13.70 3.73 -16.37
CA GLY A 87 14.25 2.89 -17.43
C GLY A 87 13.19 2.40 -18.42
N MET A 88 11.97 2.15 -17.96
CA MET A 88 10.82 1.81 -18.82
C MET A 88 10.40 3.00 -19.69
N GLN A 89 10.34 4.23 -19.15
CA GLN A 89 9.98 5.43 -19.93
C GLN A 89 10.99 5.78 -21.03
N LEU A 90 12.28 5.51 -20.82
CA LEU A 90 13.33 5.72 -21.84
C LEU A 90 13.22 4.72 -23.01
N SER A 91 12.68 3.52 -22.76
CA SER A 91 12.48 2.50 -23.80
C SER A 91 11.24 2.73 -24.67
N GLU A 92 10.25 3.49 -24.20
CA GLU A 92 9.03 3.81 -24.96
C GLU A 92 9.16 5.09 -25.81
N THR A 93 10.12 5.96 -25.51
CA THR A 93 10.31 7.25 -26.20
C THR A 93 11.30 7.21 -27.37
N SER A 94 11.99 6.08 -27.58
CA SER A 94 12.99 5.91 -28.64
C SER A 94 12.42 5.32 -29.96
N GLY A 95 11.08 5.25 -30.09
CA GLY A 95 10.40 4.57 -31.20
C GLY A 95 9.74 5.44 -32.27
N SER A 96 9.82 6.78 -32.22
CA SER A 96 9.13 7.62 -33.21
C SER A 96 9.91 8.89 -33.60
N ASP A 97 11.07 8.72 -34.23
CA ASP A 97 11.67 9.78 -35.04
C ASP A 97 12.24 9.19 -36.32
N SER A 98 11.34 8.92 -37.27
CA SER A 98 11.70 8.86 -38.69
C SER A 98 10.50 9.32 -39.52
N ILE A 99 10.20 10.61 -39.46
CA ILE A 99 9.55 11.30 -40.58
C ILE A 99 10.68 11.74 -41.49
N SER A 100 10.79 11.05 -42.62
CA SER A 100 11.65 11.41 -43.73
C SER A 100 11.15 12.72 -44.34
N ASP A 101 11.95 13.77 -44.22
CA ASP A 101 11.92 14.88 -45.17
C ASP A 101 12.23 14.31 -46.56
N VAL A 102 11.28 14.40 -47.49
CA VAL A 102 11.55 14.28 -48.92
C VAL A 102 10.89 15.47 -49.60
N ASP A 103 11.76 16.31 -50.15
CA ASP A 103 11.48 17.44 -51.05
C ASP A 103 10.57 17.06 -52.22
N ASP A 104 9.51 17.84 -52.46
CA ASP A 104 9.15 18.57 -53.72
C ASP A 104 7.73 19.17 -53.63
#